data_AF-A0A948REH4-F1
#
_entry.id   AF-A0A948REH4-F1
#
_cell.length_a   1.000
_cell.length_b   1.000
_cell.length_c   1.000
_cell.angle_alpha   90.00
_cell.angle_beta   90.00
_cell.angle_gamma   90.00
#
_symmetry.space_group_name_H-M   'P 1'
#
loop_
_entity.id
_entity.type
_entity.pdbx_description
1 polymer ?
#
loop_
_entity_poly.entity_id
_entity_poly.type
_entity_poly.pdbx_seq_one_letter_code
_entity_poly.pdbx_strand_id
1 'polypeptide(L)' 'MLEILLSPAAWLGALGIFTLRVADMTFDTLRVLFVMRGRKGIAWILGFCQSAIFVIAITSVLSQLNNPLNFVGYAAGFA' A
#
# COMPACT_ATOMS: atom_id res chain seq x y z
N MET A 1 -22.31 4.80 -12.13
CA MET A 1 -21.01 4.12 -12.39
C MET A 1 -19.96 5.09 -12.92
N LEU A 2 -20.21 5.86 -13.99
CA LEU A 2 -19.27 6.88 -14.48
C LEU A 2 -19.02 8.04 -13.49
N GLU A 3 -20.02 8.45 -12.69
CA GLU A 3 -19.85 9.53 -11.70
C GLU A 3 -18.90 9.16 -10.55
N ILE A 4 -18.80 7.87 -10.19
CA ILE A 4 -17.84 7.38 -9.19
C ILE A 4 -16.40 7.47 -9.73
N LEU A 5 -16.22 7.27 -11.04
CA LEU A 5 -14.92 7.35 -11.72
C LEU A 5 -14.46 8.80 -11.97
N LEU A 6 -15.39 9.75 -12.09
CA LEU A 6 -15.11 11.17 -12.32
C LEU A 6 -15.05 12.00 -11.03
N SER A 7 -15.36 11.39 -9.88
CA SER A 7 -15.25 12.00 -8.56
C SER A 7 -13.79 12.29 -8.19
N PRO A 8 -13.41 13.55 -7.88
CA PRO A 8 -12.05 13.86 -7.40
C PRO A 8 -11.65 13.07 -6.15
N ALA A 9 -12.62 12.75 -5.28
CA ALA A 9 -12.37 11.97 -4.07
C ALA A 9 -11.97 10.51 -4.37
N ALA A 10 -12.50 9.92 -5.45
CA ALA A 10 -12.13 8.58 -5.90
C ALA A 10 -10.66 8.51 -6.34
N TRP A 11 -10.20 9.50 -7.10
CA TRP A 11 -8.81 9.59 -7.55
C TRP A 11 -7.84 9.85 -6.40
N LEU A 12 -8.21 10.72 -5.45
CA LEU A 12 -7.41 10.95 -4.25
C LEU A 12 -7.29 9.68 -3.39
N GLY A 13 -8.38 8.92 -3.24
CA GLY A 13 -8.37 7.62 -2.57
C GLY A 13 -7.45 6.62 -3.26
N ALA A 14 -7.58 6.47 -4.57
CA ALA A 14 -6.74 5.57 -5.36
C ALA A 14 -5.25 5.94 -5.31
N LEU A 15 -4.91 7.24 -5.40
CA LEU A 15 -3.53 7.73 -5.26
C LEU A 15 -3.00 7.54 -3.83
N GLY A 16 -3.83 7.72 -2.81
CA GLY A 16 -3.47 7.45 -1.42
C GLY A 16 -3.13 5.97 -1.21
N ILE A 17 -3.94 5.06 -1.75
CA ILE A 17 -3.70 3.61 -1.69
C ILE A 17 -2.43 3.23 -2.47
N PHE A 18 -2.23 3.84 -3.65
CA PHE A 18 -1.03 3.64 -4.46
C PHE A 18 0.24 4.03 -3.68
N THR A 19 0.27 5.22 -3.07
CA THR A 19 1.44 5.68 -2.29
C THR A 19 1.70 4.82 -1.07
N LEU A 20 0.65 4.37 -0.36
CA LEU A 20 0.78 3.40 0.73
C LEU A 20 1.40 2.07 0.27
N ARG A 21 1.00 1.57 -0.91
CA ARG A 21 1.55 0.33 -1.48
C ARG A 21 3.00 0.47 -1.92
N VAL A 22 3.37 1.60 -2.51
CA VAL A 22 4.77 1.91 -2.85
C VAL A 22 5.63 2.00 -1.59
N ALA A 23 5.12 2.62 -0.52
CA ALA A 23 5.80 2.66 0.77
C ALA A 23 6.00 1.24 1.35
N ASP A 24 4.97 0.40 1.34
CA ASP A 24 5.02 -0.99 1.77
C ASP A 24 6.12 -1.79 1.04
N MET A 25 6.20 -1.67 -0.29
CA MET A 25 7.24 -2.30 -1.12
C MET A 25 8.64 -1.76 -0.80
N THR A 26 8.75 -0.47 -0.49
CA THR A 26 10.02 0.14 -0.07
C THR A 26 10.50 -0.47 1.25
N PHE A 27 9.61 -0.64 2.22
CA PHE A 27 9.93 -1.29 3.50
C PHE A 27 10.35 -2.75 3.31
N ASP A 28 9.69 -3.49 2.43
CA ASP A 28 10.07 -4.87 2.12
C ASP A 28 11.47 -4.96 1.51
N THR A 29 11.78 -4.07 0.56
CA THR A 29 13.11 -3.99 -0.07
C THR A 29 14.19 -3.64 0.96
N LEU A 30 13.95 -2.65 1.82
CA LEU A 30 14.86 -2.27 2.89
C LEU A 30 15.06 -3.42 3.88
N ARG A 31 13.99 -4.12 4.25
CA ARG A 31 14.04 -5.28 5.14
C ARG A 31 14.98 -6.34 4.58
N VAL A 32 14.84 -6.71 3.31
CA VAL A 32 15.74 -7.69 2.64
C VAL A 32 17.19 -7.20 2.68
N LEU A 33 17.46 -5.93 2.34
CA LEU A 33 18.81 -5.34 2.41
C LEU A 33 19.41 -5.41 3.83
N PHE A 34 18.63 -5.14 4.87
CA PHE A 34 19.10 -5.20 6.26
C PHE A 34 19.31 -6.63 6.74
N VAL A 35 18.50 -7.60 6.29
CA VAL A 35 18.72 -9.03 6.53
C VAL A 35 20.04 -9.47 5.91
N MET A 36 20.29 -9.12 4.64
CA MET A 36 21.54 -9.45 3.94
C MET A 36 22.76 -8.82 4.61
N ARG A 37 22.61 -7.63 5.21
CA ARG A 37 23.66 -6.94 5.99
C ARG A 37 23.79 -7.46 7.43
N GLY A 38 23.08 -8.52 7.81
CA GLY A 38 23.15 -9.14 9.14
C GLY A 38 22.49 -8.33 10.26
N ARG A 39 21.82 -7.19 9.96
CA ARG A 39 21.17 -6.33 10.96
C ARG A 39 19.73 -6.78 11.24
N LYS A 40 19.61 -7.95 11.89
CA LYS A 40 18.32 -8.61 12.16
C LYS A 40 17.31 -7.76 12.95
N GLY A 41 17.79 -6.93 13.89
CA GLY A 41 16.90 -6.07 14.68
C GLY A 41 16.16 -5.02 13.86
N ILE A 42 16.86 -4.35 12.94
CA ILE A 42 16.25 -3.35 12.04
C ILE A 42 15.27 -4.03 11.08
N ALA A 43 15.66 -5.19 10.54
CA ALA A 43 14.78 -5.97 9.66
C ALA A 43 13.46 -6.37 10.35
N TRP A 44 13.51 -6.72 11.64
CA TRP A 44 12.31 -7.04 12.41
C TRP A 44 11.38 -5.83 12.58
N ILE A 45 11.93 -4.67 12.95
CA ILE A 45 11.16 -3.43 13.10
C ILE A 45 10.53 -3.02 11.76
N LEU A 46 11.29 -3.09 10.66
CA LEU A 46 10.77 -2.77 9.32
C LEU A 46 9.64 -3.70 8.91
N GLY A 47 9.74 -5.01 9.20
CA GLY A 47 8.67 -5.97 8.93
C GLY A 47 7.41 -5.70 9.75
N PHE A 48 7.55 -5.27 11.00
CA PHE A 48 6.41 -4.85 11.82
C PHE A 48 5.73 -3.61 11.23
N CYS A 49 6.49 -2.57 10.88
CA CYS A 49 5.95 -1.38 10.23
C CYS A 49 5.28 -1.69 8.89
N GLN A 50 5.91 -2.53 8.07
CA GLN A 50 5.33 -3.02 6.81
C GLN A 50 3.97 -3.66 7.04
N SER A 51 3.85 -4.59 8.01
CA SER A 51 2.58 -5.26 8.30
C SER A 51 1.45 -4.29 8.68
N ALA A 52 1.77 -3.21 9.40
CA ALA A 52 0.80 -2.18 9.73
C ALA A 52 0.35 -1.39 8.49
N ILE A 53 1.28 -1.02 7.61
CA ILE A 53 0.98 -0.34 6.35
C ILE A 53 0.09 -1.22 5.47
N PHE A 54 0.42 -2.50 5.35
CA PHE A 54 -0.37 -3.47 4.59
C PHE A 54 -1.81 -3.56 5.11
N VAL A 55 -2.02 -3.69 6.43
CA VAL A 55 -3.35 -3.76 7.04
C VAL A 55 -4.17 -2.49 6.77
N ILE A 56 -3.54 -1.32 6.85
CA ILE A 56 -4.20 -0.05 6.53
C ILE A 56 -4.60 -0.03 5.05
N ALA A 57 -3.67 -0.35 4.15
CA ALA A 57 -3.91 -0.32 2.71
C ALA A 57 -5.02 -1.29 2.28
N ILE A 58 -5.03 -2.53 2.78
CA ILE A 58 -6.07 -3.51 2.43
C ILE A 58 -7.43 -3.10 2.99
N THR A 59 -7.48 -2.56 4.22
CA THR A 59 -8.74 -2.08 4.82
C THR A 59 -9.30 -0.89 4.03
N SER A 60 -8.44 0.02 3.56
CA SER A 60 -8.86 1.13 2.70
C SER A 60 -9.51 0.64 1.40
N VAL A 61 -8.95 -0.40 0.76
CA VAL A 61 -9.55 -1.01 -0.44
C VAL A 61 -10.89 -1.68 -0.12
N LEU A 62 -10.94 -2.49 0.93
CA LEU A 62 -12.13 -3.24 1.32
C LEU A 62 -13.28 -2.35 1.83
N SER A 63 -12.97 -1.18 2.40
CA SER A 63 -14.00 -0.24 2.87
C SER A 63 -14.76 0.46 1.73
N GLN A 64 -14.18 0.50 0.52
CA GLN A 64 -14.71 1.21 -0.63
C GLN A 64 -14.75 0.29 -1.87
N LEU A 65 -15.24 -0.94 -1.67
CA LEU A 65 -15.41 -1.96 -2.73
C LEU A 65 -16.30 -1.49 -3.90
N ASN A 66 -17.17 -0.51 -3.66
CA ASN A 66 -18.02 0.08 -4.67
C ASN A 66 -17.25 0.97 -5.67
N ASN A 67 -15.97 1.26 -5.41
CA ASN A 67 -15.13 2.05 -6.28
C ASN A 67 -13.99 1.18 -6.88
N PRO A 68 -14.14 0.69 -8.12
CA PRO A 68 -13.13 -0.15 -8.76
C PRO A 68 -11.78 0.57 -8.93
N LEU A 69 -11.75 1.90 -8.85
CA LEU A 69 -10.53 2.69 -8.94
C LEU A 69 -9.58 2.46 -7.75
N ASN A 70 -10.11 2.21 -6.55
CA ASN A 70 -9.29 1.89 -5.38
C ASN A 70 -8.61 0.53 -5.51
N PHE A 71 -9.31 -0.44 -6.12
CA PHE A 71 -8.74 -1.74 -6.44
C PHE A 71 -7.62 -1.61 -7.48
N VAL A 72 -7.83 -0.81 -8.53
CA VAL A 72 -6.80 -0.50 -9.52
C VAL A 72 -5.62 0.22 -8.88
N GLY A 73 -5.84 1.20 -8.00
CA GLY A 73 -4.77 1.90 -7.28
C GLY A 73 -3.92 0.96 -6.41
N TYR A 74 -4.57 -0.01 -5.75
CA TYR A 74 -3.86 -1.03 -4.97
C TYR A 74 -3.05 -2.01 -5.82
N ALA A 75 -3.57 -2.43 -6.97
CA ALA A 75 -2.87 -3.31 -7.90
C ALA A 75 -1.73 -2.57 -8.63
N ALA A 76 -1.96 -1.32 -9.03
CA ALA A 76 -0.96 -0.46 -9.65
C ALA A 76 0.20 -0.14 -8.71
N GLY A 77 -0.04 -0.03 -7.40
CA GLY A 77 1.04 0.17 -6.42
C GLY A 77 1.93 -1.06 -6.19
N PHE A 78 1.59 -2.22 -6.77
CA PHE A 78 2.36 -3.46 -6.70
C PHE A 78 3.14 -3.77 -7.99
N ALA A 79 2.58 -3.39 -9.15
CA ALA A 79 3.16 -3.63 -10.48
C ALA A 79 4.17 -2.54 -10.86
#